data_AF-A0A2W6BA84-F1
#
_entry.id   AF-A0A2W6BA84-F1
#
_cell.length_a   1.000
_cell.length_b   1.000
_cell.length_c   1.000
_cell.angle_alpha   90.00
_cell.angle_beta   90.00
_cell.angle_gamma   90.00
#
_symmetry.space_group_name_H-M   'P 1'
#
loop_
_entity.id
_entity.type
_entity.pdbx_description
1 polymer ?
#
loop_
_entity_poly.entity_id
_entity_poly.type
_entity_poly.pdbx_seq_one_letter_code
_entity_poly.pdbx_strand_id
1 'polypeptide(L)'
;MEAASIGHAEHHGPPPAHRSSRVEAPTLGMLLFIISEVMIFGAFFTAYFFIRIVTKDPWPAHGTTVPEAVAGVNTAILLSSSLTLHWALVSVKTGNRFGLKAGMLSTFLLGLTFLFVQINEYIHIGFAPHDTAQATVFYSLTGLHGAHVFIGLCLLAMVSLRSFRGHYSPENHRGMEVPGIYWHFVDIMWVVVYTTVYVL
;
A
#
# COMPACT_ATOMS: atom_id res chain seq x y z
N MET A 1 -54.44 33.59 25.83
CA MET A 1 -54.24 33.42 24.38
C MET A 1 -52.75 33.57 24.12
N GLU A 2 -52.01 32.47 24.17
CA GLU A 2 -50.61 32.46 23.74
C GLU A 2 -50.47 31.25 22.83
N ALA A 3 -50.45 31.53 21.53
CA ALA A 3 -50.44 30.55 20.48
C ALA A 3 -49.04 29.99 20.31
N ALA A 4 -48.95 28.67 20.24
CA ALA A 4 -47.75 27.91 19.92
C ALA A 4 -47.13 28.37 18.59
N SER A 5 -45.85 28.76 18.59
CA SER A 5 -45.07 28.85 17.34
C SER A 5 -44.43 27.50 17.06
N ILE A 6 -45.07 26.79 16.14
CA ILE A 6 -44.69 25.51 15.55
C ILE A 6 -43.32 25.64 14.85
N GLY A 7 -42.52 24.57 14.95
CA GLY A 7 -41.12 24.54 14.59
C GLY A 7 -40.78 24.89 13.14
N HIS A 8 -39.62 25.54 13.00
CA HIS A 8 -38.87 25.54 11.75
C HIS A 8 -38.25 24.15 11.55
N ALA A 9 -39.00 23.27 10.88
CA ALA A 9 -38.40 22.11 10.24
C ALA A 9 -37.38 22.63 9.21
N GLU A 10 -36.10 22.40 9.48
CA GLU A 10 -35.04 22.62 8.50
C GLU A 10 -35.37 21.81 7.24
N HIS A 11 -35.58 22.54 6.16
CA HIS A 11 -35.93 22.01 4.86
C HIS A 11 -34.73 21.22 4.32
N HIS A 12 -34.68 19.91 4.55
CA HIS A 12 -33.75 19.01 3.90
C HIS A 12 -34.08 18.98 2.40
N GLY A 13 -33.50 19.92 1.64
CA GLY A 13 -33.48 19.83 0.19
C GLY A 13 -32.86 18.50 -0.25
N PRO A 14 -33.28 17.94 -1.39
CA PRO A 14 -32.67 16.74 -1.92
C PRO A 14 -31.15 16.95 -2.05
N PRO A 15 -30.33 15.92 -1.78
CA PRO A 15 -28.88 16.03 -1.97
C PRO A 15 -28.58 16.54 -3.38
N PRO A 16 -27.57 17.41 -3.55
CA PRO A 16 -27.27 17.99 -4.85
C PRO A 16 -27.18 16.92 -5.92
N ALA A 17 -27.93 17.11 -7.01
CA ALA A 17 -27.86 16.27 -8.20
C ALA A 17 -26.37 16.11 -8.57
N HIS A 18 -25.95 14.88 -8.90
CA HIS A 18 -24.55 14.40 -9.06
C HIS A 18 -23.89 13.68 -7.87
N ARG A 19 -24.56 13.47 -6.73
CA ARG A 19 -24.09 12.51 -5.69
C ARG A 19 -24.97 11.27 -5.62
N SER A 20 -24.72 10.31 -6.51
CA SER A 20 -25.42 9.00 -6.51
C SER A 20 -24.78 7.98 -5.54
N SER A 21 -23.48 8.13 -5.25
CA SER A 21 -22.74 7.23 -4.37
C SER A 21 -22.66 7.81 -2.96
N ARG A 22 -22.89 6.97 -1.92
CA ARG A 22 -22.59 7.31 -0.51
C ARG A 22 -21.08 7.49 -0.27
N VAL A 23 -20.25 7.03 -1.21
CA VAL A 23 -18.78 7.12 -1.21
C VAL A 23 -18.33 8.26 -2.11
N GLU A 24 -17.35 9.03 -1.65
CA GLU A 24 -16.79 10.15 -2.41
C GLU A 24 -16.02 9.69 -3.66
N ALA A 25 -16.02 10.51 -4.71
CA ALA A 25 -15.40 10.17 -5.99
C ALA A 25 -13.90 9.79 -5.90
N PRO A 26 -13.04 10.48 -5.12
CA PRO A 26 -11.63 10.10 -5.01
C PRO A 26 -11.43 8.72 -4.38
N THR A 27 -12.23 8.39 -3.35
CA THR A 27 -12.18 7.09 -2.68
C THR A 27 -12.71 5.98 -3.59
N LEU A 28 -13.79 6.25 -4.33
CA LEU A 28 -14.30 5.31 -5.33
C LEU A 28 -13.28 5.04 -6.44
N GLY A 29 -12.61 6.08 -6.93
CA GLY A 29 -11.54 5.96 -7.93
C GLY A 29 -10.37 5.11 -7.42
N MET A 30 -9.93 5.36 -6.18
CA MET A 30 -8.88 4.56 -5.54
C MET A 30 -9.31 3.09 -5.36
N LEU A 31 -10.55 2.84 -4.96
CA LEU A 31 -11.07 1.48 -4.80
C LEU A 31 -11.10 0.72 -6.13
N LEU A 32 -11.62 1.34 -7.19
CA LEU A 32 -11.65 0.72 -8.52
C LEU A 32 -10.24 0.43 -9.05
N PHE A 33 -9.30 1.34 -8.81
CA PHE A 33 -7.90 1.16 -9.14
C PHE A 33 -7.28 -0.02 -8.36
N ILE A 34 -7.53 -0.12 -7.06
CA ILE A 34 -7.06 -1.26 -6.25
C ILE A 34 -7.64 -2.59 -6.79
N ILE A 35 -8.91 -2.62 -7.16
CA ILE A 35 -9.53 -3.81 -7.74
C ILE A 35 -8.82 -4.21 -9.04
N SER A 36 -8.47 -3.27 -9.91
CA SER A 36 -7.70 -3.60 -11.12
C SER A 36 -6.31 -4.13 -10.80
N GLU A 37 -5.61 -3.56 -9.82
CA GLU A 37 -4.30 -4.04 -9.41
C GLU A 37 -4.35 -5.45 -8.82
N VAL A 38 -5.36 -5.76 -7.99
CA VAL A 38 -5.59 -7.13 -7.48
C VAL A 38 -5.73 -8.13 -8.62
N MET A 39 -6.44 -7.77 -9.70
CA MET A 39 -6.58 -8.64 -10.88
C MET A 39 -5.25 -8.85 -11.60
N ILE A 40 -4.42 -7.80 -11.72
CA ILE A 40 -3.07 -7.91 -12.31
C ILE A 40 -2.21 -8.85 -11.46
N PHE A 41 -2.13 -8.65 -10.14
CA PHE A 41 -1.41 -9.55 -9.24
C PHE A 41 -1.95 -10.99 -9.32
N GLY A 42 -3.27 -11.16 -9.39
CA GLY A 42 -3.91 -12.47 -9.55
C GLY A 42 -3.44 -13.22 -10.80
N ALA A 43 -3.23 -12.53 -11.93
CA ALA A 43 -2.68 -13.14 -13.13
C ALA A 43 -1.23 -13.62 -12.93
N PHE A 44 -0.37 -12.82 -12.28
CA PHE A 44 1.01 -13.21 -11.99
C PHE A 44 1.09 -14.35 -10.97
N PHE A 45 0.23 -14.36 -9.93
CA PHE A 45 0.14 -15.49 -9.01
C PHE A 45 -0.30 -16.77 -9.71
N THR A 46 -1.26 -16.68 -10.62
CA THR A 46 -1.70 -17.84 -11.43
C THR A 46 -0.54 -18.40 -12.25
N ALA A 47 0.26 -17.54 -12.90
CA ALA A 47 1.46 -17.96 -13.61
C ALA A 47 2.50 -18.61 -12.69
N TYR A 48 2.71 -18.05 -11.50
CA TYR A 48 3.62 -18.60 -10.49
C TYR A 48 3.22 -20.03 -10.07
N PHE A 49 1.96 -20.22 -9.66
CA PHE A 49 1.48 -21.53 -9.23
C PHE A 49 1.50 -22.55 -10.38
N PHE A 50 1.15 -22.13 -11.60
CA PHE A 50 1.23 -22.98 -12.77
C PHE A 50 2.65 -23.50 -13.00
N ILE A 51 3.66 -22.62 -12.98
CA ILE A 51 5.06 -23.00 -13.14
C ILE A 51 5.52 -23.91 -11.99
N ARG A 52 5.18 -23.59 -10.73
CA ARG A 52 5.53 -24.42 -9.57
C ARG A 52 4.96 -25.84 -9.65
N ILE A 53 3.73 -26.00 -10.14
CA ILE A 53 3.07 -27.31 -10.24
C ILE A 53 3.61 -28.13 -11.43
N VAL A 54 3.85 -27.48 -12.57
CA VAL A 54 4.23 -28.17 -13.82
C VAL A 54 5.72 -28.56 -13.82
N THR A 55 6.60 -27.64 -13.42
CA THR A 55 8.06 -27.85 -13.50
C THR A 55 8.53 -28.91 -12.48
N LYS A 56 7.89 -29.03 -11.32
CA LYS A 56 8.23 -29.97 -10.22
C LYS A 56 9.66 -29.87 -9.68
N ASP A 57 10.52 -29.03 -10.24
CA ASP A 57 11.84 -28.72 -9.68
C ASP A 57 11.69 -28.06 -8.30
N PRO A 58 12.55 -28.40 -7.33
CA PRO A 58 12.55 -27.74 -6.04
C PRO A 58 12.81 -26.25 -6.23
N TRP A 59 12.01 -25.43 -5.55
CA TRP A 59 12.22 -23.98 -5.45
C TRP A 59 12.71 -23.66 -4.04
N PRO A 60 13.80 -22.89 -3.87
CA PRO A 60 14.70 -22.39 -4.92
C PRO A 60 15.51 -23.52 -5.60
N ALA A 61 15.99 -23.24 -6.82
CA ALA A 61 16.77 -24.18 -7.62
C ALA A 61 18.03 -24.66 -6.86
N HIS A 62 18.52 -25.87 -7.18
CA HIS A 62 19.68 -26.45 -6.49
C HIS A 62 20.90 -25.51 -6.51
N GLY A 63 21.34 -25.09 -5.32
CA GLY A 63 22.51 -24.22 -5.13
C GLY A 63 22.20 -22.73 -4.97
N THR A 64 20.93 -22.32 -5.05
CA THR A 64 20.51 -20.95 -4.69
C THR A 64 19.69 -20.98 -3.40
N THR A 65 19.95 -20.01 -2.52
CA THR A 65 19.20 -19.82 -1.28
C THR A 65 18.55 -18.46 -1.30
N VAL A 66 17.22 -18.40 -1.19
CA VAL A 66 16.52 -17.13 -0.96
C VAL A 66 16.74 -16.72 0.50
N PRO A 67 17.12 -15.46 0.80
CA PRO A 67 17.39 -15.03 2.16
C PRO A 67 16.09 -14.78 2.95
N GLU A 68 15.39 -15.85 3.30
CA GLU A 68 14.08 -15.82 3.99
C GLU A 68 14.09 -14.96 5.26
N ALA A 69 15.18 -15.00 6.05
CA ALA A 69 15.29 -14.19 7.27
C ALA A 69 15.37 -12.68 6.98
N VAL A 70 16.08 -12.29 5.92
CA VAL A 70 16.19 -10.88 5.50
C VAL A 70 14.86 -10.41 4.94
N ALA A 71 14.21 -11.22 4.10
CA ALA A 71 12.89 -10.93 3.57
C ALA A 71 11.82 -10.86 4.69
N GLY A 72 11.94 -11.68 5.73
CA GLY A 72 11.07 -11.63 6.91
C GLY A 72 11.24 -10.34 7.71
N VAL A 73 12.48 -9.92 7.98
CA VAL A 73 12.76 -8.62 8.62
C VAL A 73 12.25 -7.47 7.75
N ASN A 74 12.44 -7.56 6.43
CA ASN A 74 11.96 -6.54 5.49
C ASN A 74 10.42 -6.42 5.52
N THR A 75 9.73 -7.55 5.60
CA THR A 75 8.27 -7.61 5.76
C THR A 75 7.83 -6.97 7.08
N ALA A 76 8.53 -7.22 8.19
CA ALA A 76 8.25 -6.58 9.47
C ALA A 76 8.44 -5.05 9.44
N ILE A 77 9.46 -4.56 8.72
CA ILE A 77 9.69 -3.12 8.47
C ILE A 77 8.50 -2.52 7.72
N LEU A 78 8.05 -3.20 6.65
CA LEU A 78 6.94 -2.71 5.84
C LEU A 78 5.63 -2.67 6.64
N LEU A 79 5.31 -3.72 7.38
CA LEU A 79 4.14 -3.75 8.27
C LEU A 79 4.20 -2.66 9.36
N SER A 80 5.39 -2.40 9.91
CA SER A 80 5.60 -1.32 10.87
C SER A 80 5.33 0.05 10.23
N SER A 81 5.69 0.23 8.95
CA SER A 81 5.42 1.47 8.21
C SER A 81 3.91 1.77 8.07
N SER A 82 3.11 0.71 7.91
CA SER A 82 1.65 0.78 7.92
C SER A 82 1.11 1.31 9.24
N LEU A 83 1.64 0.81 10.36
CA LEU A 83 1.24 1.24 11.70
C LEU A 83 1.59 2.72 11.93
N THR A 84 2.78 3.16 11.51
CA THR A 84 3.18 4.57 11.63
C THR A 84 2.34 5.49 10.75
N LEU A 85 1.86 5.01 9.60
CA LEU A 85 0.97 5.76 8.72
C LEU A 85 -0.42 5.91 9.34
N HIS A 86 -0.94 4.84 9.93
CA HIS A 86 -2.18 4.88 10.69
C HIS A 86 -2.08 5.86 11.87
N TRP A 87 -0.96 5.84 12.60
CA TRP A 87 -0.69 6.79 13.68
C TRP A 87 -0.63 8.24 13.18
N ALA A 88 -0.06 8.50 12.00
CA ALA A 88 -0.09 9.82 11.38
C ALA A 88 -1.52 10.27 11.07
N LEU A 89 -2.35 9.36 10.54
CA LEU A 89 -3.76 9.64 10.21
C LEU A 89 -4.59 9.95 11.47
N VAL A 90 -4.38 9.23 12.57
CA VAL A 90 -5.03 9.53 13.86
C VAL A 90 -4.54 10.87 14.41
N SER A 91 -3.25 11.16 14.26
CA SER A 91 -2.65 12.40 14.73
C SER A 91 -3.21 13.63 14.01
N VAL A 92 -3.47 13.57 12.69
CA VAL A 92 -4.11 14.69 11.98
C VAL A 92 -5.57 14.89 12.42
N LYS A 93 -6.31 13.81 12.67
CA LYS A 93 -7.71 13.87 13.15
C LYS A 93 -7.83 14.49 14.55
N THR A 94 -6.81 14.31 15.39
CA THR A 94 -6.74 14.90 16.75
C THR A 94 -6.07 16.29 16.77
N GLY A 95 -5.69 16.83 15.61
CA GLY A 95 -4.99 18.12 15.51
C GLY A 95 -3.52 18.09 15.94
N ASN A 96 -2.97 16.92 16.28
CA ASN A 96 -1.58 16.74 16.67
C ASN A 96 -0.64 16.81 15.45
N ARG A 97 -0.15 18.02 15.15
CA ARG A 97 0.79 18.27 14.03
C ARG A 97 2.14 17.59 14.19
N PHE A 98 2.61 17.38 15.43
CA PHE A 98 3.88 16.70 15.68
C PHE A 98 3.77 15.22 15.34
N GLY A 99 2.74 14.54 15.87
CA GLY A 99 2.48 13.12 15.56
C GLY A 99 2.26 12.88 14.07
N LEU A 100 1.58 13.82 13.39
CA LEU A 100 1.42 13.79 11.94
C LEU A 100 2.76 13.76 11.20
N LYS A 101 3.64 14.72 11.49
CA LYS A 101 4.95 14.85 10.83
C LYS A 101 5.86 13.67 11.16
N ALA A 102 5.89 13.26 12.43
CA ALA A 102 6.70 12.13 12.89
C ALA A 102 6.25 10.82 12.26
N GLY A 103 4.95 10.53 12.25
CA GLY A 103 4.40 9.33 11.64
C GLY A 103 4.64 9.28 10.12
N MET A 104 4.38 10.39 9.40
CA MET A 104 4.62 10.45 7.96
C MET A 104 6.10 10.28 7.59
N LEU A 105 7.01 10.93 8.34
CA LEU A 105 8.44 10.79 8.11
C LEU A 105 8.90 9.35 8.40
N SER A 106 8.41 8.75 9.48
CA SER A 106 8.73 7.37 9.85
C SER A 106 8.26 6.39 8.77
N THR A 107 7.01 6.51 8.29
CA THR A 107 6.50 5.66 7.20
C THR A 107 7.36 5.79 5.95
N PHE A 108 7.70 7.02 5.55
CA PHE A 108 8.54 7.25 4.37
C PHE A 108 9.93 6.61 4.49
N LEU A 109 10.60 6.76 5.65
CA LEU A 109 11.92 6.18 5.89
C LEU A 109 11.88 4.64 5.95
N LEU A 110 10.84 4.07 6.57
CA LEU A 110 10.66 2.61 6.62
C LEU A 110 10.40 2.04 5.22
N GLY A 111 9.55 2.69 4.42
CA GLY A 111 9.33 2.27 3.03
C GLY A 111 10.59 2.42 2.15
N LEU A 112 11.39 3.47 2.36
CA LEU A 112 12.66 3.64 1.65
C LEU A 112 13.66 2.55 2.03
N THR A 113 13.72 2.20 3.32
CA THR A 113 14.53 1.10 3.84
C THR A 113 14.10 -0.21 3.19
N PHE A 114 12.79 -0.44 3.08
CA PHE A 114 12.25 -1.63 2.43
C PHE A 114 12.72 -1.77 0.98
N LEU A 115 12.61 -0.70 0.20
CA LEU A 115 13.01 -0.70 -1.21
C LEU A 115 14.53 -0.90 -1.35
N PHE A 116 15.32 -0.29 -0.46
CA PHE A 116 16.77 -0.48 -0.45
C PHE A 116 17.17 -1.94 -0.17
N VAL A 117 16.55 -2.56 0.84
CA VAL A 117 16.78 -3.98 1.16
C VAL A 117 16.37 -4.86 -0.02
N GLN A 118 15.26 -4.57 -0.68
CA GLN A 118 14.79 -5.34 -1.86
C GLN A 118 15.76 -5.25 -3.04
N ILE A 119 16.28 -4.06 -3.33
CA ILE A 119 17.29 -3.88 -4.39
C ILE A 119 18.58 -4.63 -4.02
N ASN A 120 19.00 -4.55 -2.76
CA ASN A 120 20.18 -5.26 -2.29
C ASN A 120 20.00 -6.79 -2.42
N GLU A 121 18.81 -7.31 -2.13
CA GLU A 121 18.49 -8.72 -2.36
C GLU A 121 18.63 -9.11 -3.82
N TYR A 122 18.07 -8.33 -4.77
CA TYR A 122 18.19 -8.62 -6.21
C TYR A 122 19.64 -8.65 -6.70
N ILE A 123 20.53 -7.83 -6.14
CA ILE A 123 21.94 -7.80 -6.51
C ILE A 123 22.68 -9.06 -6.01
N HIS A 124 22.23 -9.68 -4.91
CA HIS A 124 22.92 -10.79 -4.25
C HIS A 124 22.25 -12.16 -4.43
N ILE A 125 21.07 -12.23 -5.05
CA ILE A 125 20.28 -13.48 -5.13
C ILE A 125 20.88 -14.55 -6.05
N GLY A 126 21.84 -14.18 -6.91
CA GLY A 126 22.69 -15.12 -7.65
C GLY A 126 22.06 -15.77 -8.89
N PHE A 127 20.85 -15.39 -9.30
CA PHE A 127 20.20 -15.82 -10.54
C PHE A 127 19.55 -14.63 -11.26
N ALA A 128 19.51 -14.70 -12.59
CA ALA A 128 18.97 -13.67 -13.47
C ALA A 128 17.54 -14.03 -13.95
N PRO A 129 16.73 -13.03 -14.37
CA PRO A 129 15.37 -13.27 -14.85
C PRO A 129 15.26 -14.19 -16.07
N HIS A 130 16.35 -14.41 -16.81
CA HIS A 130 16.38 -15.23 -18.02
C HIS A 130 16.91 -16.66 -17.78
N ASP A 131 17.31 -17.00 -16.56
CA ASP A 131 17.93 -18.29 -16.27
C ASP A 131 16.91 -19.43 -16.27
N THR A 132 15.75 -19.22 -15.64
CA THR A 132 14.68 -20.22 -15.54
C THR A 132 13.31 -19.55 -15.58
N ALA A 133 12.27 -20.30 -15.95
CA ALA A 133 10.89 -19.81 -15.89
C ALA A 133 10.49 -19.40 -14.46
N GLN A 134 11.02 -20.09 -13.44
CA GLN A 134 10.81 -19.78 -12.03
C GLN A 134 11.47 -18.44 -11.65
N ALA A 135 12.69 -18.18 -12.11
CA ALA A 135 13.37 -16.90 -11.94
C ALA A 135 12.58 -15.77 -12.63
N THR A 136 12.12 -15.97 -13.86
CA THR A 136 11.32 -14.97 -14.58
C THR A 136 10.06 -14.58 -13.79
N VAL A 137 9.30 -15.55 -13.30
CA VAL A 137 8.06 -15.26 -12.57
C VAL A 137 8.34 -14.65 -11.19
N PHE A 138 9.43 -15.06 -10.53
CA PHE A 138 9.91 -14.45 -9.28
C PHE A 138 10.16 -12.96 -9.48
N TYR A 139 11.01 -12.59 -10.44
CA TYR A 139 11.35 -11.19 -10.72
C TYR A 139 10.16 -10.40 -11.24
N SER A 140 9.25 -11.03 -11.98
CA SER A 140 8.05 -10.36 -12.47
C SER A 140 7.09 -10.00 -11.34
N LEU A 141 6.83 -10.93 -10.42
CA LEU A 141 5.90 -10.72 -9.30
C LEU A 141 6.50 -9.75 -8.27
N THR A 142 7.73 -9.99 -7.83
CA THR A 142 8.42 -9.15 -6.84
C THR A 142 8.79 -7.78 -7.43
N GLY A 143 9.15 -7.72 -8.72
CA GLY A 143 9.41 -6.47 -9.44
C GLY A 143 8.16 -5.63 -9.65
N LEU A 144 7.02 -6.24 -10.01
CA LEU A 144 5.72 -5.54 -10.08
C LEU A 144 5.38 -4.92 -8.72
N HIS A 145 5.56 -5.67 -7.64
CA HIS A 145 5.37 -5.16 -6.30
C HIS A 145 6.36 -4.03 -5.96
N GLY A 146 7.64 -4.19 -6.26
CA GLY A 146 8.65 -3.15 -6.04
C GLY A 146 8.33 -1.85 -6.78
N ALA A 147 7.80 -1.94 -8.02
CA ALA A 147 7.32 -0.77 -8.76
C ALA A 147 6.14 -0.08 -8.06
N HIS A 148 5.19 -0.84 -7.50
CA HIS A 148 4.09 -0.30 -6.70
C HIS A 148 4.58 0.41 -5.43
N VAL A 149 5.52 -0.20 -4.71
CA VAL A 149 6.13 0.42 -3.52
C VAL A 149 6.84 1.72 -3.90
N PHE A 150 7.56 1.76 -5.02
CA PHE A 150 8.22 2.97 -5.49
C PHE A 150 7.22 4.09 -5.84
N ILE A 151 6.12 3.76 -6.52
CA ILE A 151 5.04 4.72 -6.80
C ILE A 151 4.42 5.20 -5.48
N GLY A 152 4.17 4.28 -4.54
CA GLY A 152 3.68 4.59 -3.21
C GLY A 152 4.61 5.53 -2.44
N LEU A 153 5.92 5.33 -2.53
CA LEU A 153 6.93 6.18 -1.91
C LEU A 153 6.91 7.59 -2.50
N CYS A 154 6.73 7.72 -3.82
CA CYS A 154 6.54 9.02 -4.46
C CYS A 154 5.29 9.74 -3.91
N LEU A 155 4.18 9.01 -3.77
CA LEU A 155 2.95 9.56 -3.17
C LEU A 155 3.16 9.97 -1.70
N LEU A 156 3.79 9.10 -0.90
CA LEU A 156 4.11 9.39 0.50
C LEU A 156 5.08 10.56 0.66
N ALA A 157 6.07 10.70 -0.23
CA ALA A 157 6.97 11.85 -0.24
C ALA A 157 6.18 13.16 -0.45
N MET A 158 5.26 13.19 -1.42
CA MET A 158 4.41 14.34 -1.67
C MET A 158 3.52 14.67 -0.47
N VAL A 159 2.87 13.66 0.13
CA VAL A 159 2.04 13.83 1.32
C VAL A 159 2.87 14.28 2.52
N SER A 160 4.07 13.73 2.71
CA SER A 160 4.99 14.11 3.78
C SER A 160 5.40 15.58 3.63
N LEU A 161 5.85 16.01 2.45
CA LEU A 161 6.17 17.41 2.17
C LEU A 161 4.99 18.36 2.41
N ARG A 162 3.77 17.97 2.00
CA ARG A 162 2.55 18.75 2.26
C ARG A 162 2.21 18.83 3.74
N SER A 163 2.52 17.78 4.51
CA SER A 163 2.36 17.73 5.96
C SER A 163 3.32 18.68 6.68
N PHE A 164 4.58 18.76 6.23
CA PHE A 164 5.56 19.72 6.76
C PHE A 164 5.15 21.16 6.50
N ARG A 165 4.56 21.45 5.33
CA ARG A 165 4.03 22.76 4.94
C ARG A 165 2.70 23.12 5.60
N GLY A 166 2.10 22.21 6.38
CA GLY A 166 0.89 22.49 7.17
C GLY A 166 -0.41 22.55 6.37
N HIS A 167 -0.48 21.88 5.21
CA HIS A 167 -1.68 21.87 4.37
C HIS A 167 -2.82 20.97 4.89
N TYR A 168 -2.59 20.18 5.93
CA TYR A 168 -3.58 19.27 6.49
C TYR A 168 -4.14 19.81 7.80
N SER A 169 -5.45 19.73 7.94
CA SER A 169 -6.22 20.02 9.16
C SER A 169 -7.13 18.84 9.50
N PRO A 170 -7.71 18.78 10.71
CA PRO A 170 -8.68 17.74 11.08
C PRO A 170 -9.87 17.66 10.10
N GLU A 171 -10.27 18.77 9.50
CA GLU A 171 -11.38 18.87 8.55
C GLU A 171 -10.94 18.56 7.11
N ASN A 172 -9.67 18.81 6.77
CA ASN A 172 -9.12 18.63 5.42
C ASN A 172 -7.85 17.77 5.42
N HIS A 173 -8.00 16.48 5.68
CA HIS A 173 -6.93 15.47 5.69
C HIS A 173 -7.06 14.41 4.58
N ARG A 174 -8.04 14.54 3.68
CA ARG A 174 -8.34 13.54 2.63
C ARG A 174 -7.19 13.31 1.66
N GLY A 175 -6.41 14.36 1.39
CA GLY A 175 -5.20 14.27 0.58
C GLY A 175 -4.07 13.42 1.20
N MET A 176 -4.25 12.94 2.43
CA MET A 176 -3.41 11.92 3.08
C MET A 176 -4.09 10.56 3.11
N GLU A 177 -5.41 10.52 3.32
CA GLU A 177 -6.17 9.28 3.45
C GLU A 177 -6.17 8.44 2.16
N VAL A 178 -6.33 9.08 0.99
CA VAL A 178 -6.35 8.35 -0.29
C VAL A 178 -4.99 7.67 -0.60
N PRO A 179 -3.84 8.38 -0.55
CA PRO A 179 -2.53 7.72 -0.63
C PRO A 179 -2.28 6.69 0.48
N GLY A 180 -2.86 6.90 1.66
CA GLY A 180 -2.77 5.95 2.77
C GLY A 180 -3.44 4.61 2.47
N ILE A 181 -4.63 4.63 1.87
CA ILE A 181 -5.33 3.42 1.43
C ILE A 181 -4.48 2.65 0.41
N TYR A 182 -3.86 3.34 -0.55
CA TYR A 182 -2.95 2.72 -1.52
C TYR A 182 -1.74 2.07 -0.83
N TRP A 183 -1.10 2.75 0.12
CA TRP A 183 0.04 2.21 0.84
C TRP A 183 -0.32 0.93 1.62
N HIS A 184 -1.44 0.94 2.36
CA HIS A 184 -1.93 -0.25 3.05
C HIS A 184 -2.23 -1.41 2.09
N PHE A 185 -2.80 -1.13 0.91
CA PHE A 185 -3.00 -2.16 -0.11
C PHE A 185 -1.68 -2.80 -0.55
N VAL A 186 -0.68 -1.97 -0.85
CA VAL A 186 0.65 -2.44 -1.25
C VAL A 186 1.24 -3.32 -0.13
N ASP A 187 1.20 -2.88 1.13
CA ASP A 187 1.68 -3.67 2.27
C ASP A 187 1.00 -5.05 2.38
N ILE A 188 -0.33 -5.10 2.24
CA ILE A 188 -1.09 -6.36 2.29
C ILE A 188 -0.70 -7.28 1.13
N MET A 189 -0.53 -6.74 -0.08
CA MET A 189 -0.07 -7.52 -1.23
C MET A 189 1.34 -8.06 -1.03
N TRP A 190 2.23 -7.31 -0.37
CA TRP A 190 3.54 -7.83 -0.02
C TRP A 190 3.47 -9.06 0.88
N VAL A 191 2.59 -9.05 1.88
CA VAL A 191 2.42 -10.23 2.77
C VAL A 191 2.02 -11.46 1.96
N VAL A 192 1.15 -11.31 0.97
CA VAL A 192 0.76 -12.40 0.05
C VAL A 192 1.95 -12.85 -0.79
N VAL A 193 2.71 -11.91 -1.38
CA VAL A 193 3.92 -12.23 -2.17
C VAL A 193 4.96 -12.94 -1.30
N TYR A 194 5.29 -12.41 -0.13
CA TYR A 194 6.25 -12.99 0.80
C TYR A 194 5.88 -14.41 1.19
N THR A 195 4.62 -14.61 1.62
CA THR A 195 4.13 -15.94 2.03
C THR A 195 4.18 -16.94 0.87
N THR A 196 3.79 -16.53 -0.34
CA THR A 196 3.72 -17.44 -1.48
C THR A 196 5.07 -17.75 -2.13
N VAL A 197 6.03 -16.82 -2.08
CA VAL A 197 7.32 -16.93 -2.77
C VAL A 197 8.43 -17.43 -1.85
N TYR A 198 8.45 -16.98 -0.60
CA TYR A 198 9.53 -17.28 0.35
C TYR A 198 9.16 -18.36 1.37
N VAL A 199 7.86 -18.57 1.64
CA VAL A 199 7.41 -19.56 2.64
C VAL A 199 6.82 -20.83 2.02
N LEU A 200 6.19 -20.72 0.84
CA LEU A 200 5.54 -21.83 0.11
C LEU A 200 6.36 -22.32 -1.10
#